data_AF-A0A7S3C6L1-F1
#
_entry.id   AF-A0A7S3C6L1-F1
#
_cell.length_a   1.000
_cell.length_b   1.000
_cell.length_c   1.000
_cell.angle_alpha   90.00
_cell.angle_beta   90.00
_cell.angle_gamma   90.00
#
_symmetry.space_group_name_H-M   'P 1'
#
loop_
_entity.id
_entity.type
_entity.pdbx_description
1 polymer ?
#
loop_
_entity_poly.entity_id
_entity_poly.type
_entity_poly.pdbx_seq_one_letter_code
_entity_poly.pdbx_strand_id
1 'polypeptide(L)'
;NHPLVFSYLHIPVQSASNSVLLAMNREYTVEEFRECCDTLLELVPGLELATDIICGFPGETDEDHDQTMELVRDYAFKHCHISQFYPRPGTPAARMRRVPTKVVKQRTREVSALVDSFVDAYAPLEGTTQLVSIVE
;
A
#
# COMPACT_ATOMS: atom_id res chain seq x y z
N ASN A 1 3.58 16.55 16.15
CA ASN A 1 5.01 16.31 15.82
C ASN A 1 5.84 16.30 17.07
N HIS A 2 6.39 15.14 17.48
CA HIS A 2 7.29 15.02 18.63
C HIS A 2 8.74 14.93 18.12
N PRO A 3 9.72 15.66 18.71
CA PRO A 3 11.08 15.75 18.17
C PRO A 3 11.84 14.43 18.13
N LEU A 4 11.42 13.44 18.91
CA LEU A 4 12.04 12.10 18.96
C LEU A 4 11.28 11.04 18.14
N VAL A 5 10.29 11.45 17.34
CA VAL A 5 9.50 10.54 16.48
C VAL A 5 9.69 10.96 15.04
N PHE A 6 10.21 10.06 14.22
CA PHE A 6 10.39 10.30 12.78
C PHE A 6 9.03 10.40 12.10
N SER A 7 8.86 11.37 11.19
CA SER A 7 7.58 11.63 10.50
C SER A 7 7.37 10.67 9.34
N TYR A 8 7.32 9.38 9.68
CA TYR A 8 7.12 8.27 8.76
C TYR A 8 6.19 7.26 9.43
N LEU A 9 5.18 6.79 8.70
CA LEU A 9 4.27 5.78 9.21
C LEU A 9 3.93 4.74 8.14
N HIS A 10 4.04 3.47 8.53
CA HIS A 10 3.66 2.34 7.67
C HIS A 10 2.27 1.85 8.05
N ILE A 11 1.29 2.11 7.18
CA ILE A 11 -0.10 1.70 7.36
C ILE A 11 -0.46 0.73 6.23
N PRO A 12 -0.49 -0.58 6.48
CA PRO A 12 -0.69 -1.57 5.42
C PRO A 12 -2.16 -1.73 5.03
N VAL A 13 -2.56 -1.22 3.87
CA VAL A 13 -3.93 -1.36 3.37
C VAL A 13 -4.19 -2.76 2.79
N GLN A 14 -3.18 -3.38 2.16
CA GLN A 14 -3.21 -4.66 1.45
C GLN A 14 -4.01 -4.69 0.15
N SER A 15 -5.23 -4.13 0.13
CA SER A 15 -6.08 -3.96 -1.05
C SER A 15 -7.01 -2.78 -0.81
N ALA A 16 -7.42 -2.06 -1.86
CA ALA A 16 -8.39 -0.98 -1.73
C ALA A 16 -9.85 -1.43 -1.95
N SER A 17 -10.09 -2.73 -2.16
CA SER A 17 -11.44 -3.26 -2.31
C SER A 17 -11.99 -3.74 -0.98
N ASN A 18 -13.13 -3.19 -0.57
CA ASN A 18 -13.85 -3.64 0.63
C ASN A 18 -14.25 -5.12 0.57
N SER A 19 -14.52 -5.65 -0.64
CA SER A 19 -14.84 -7.07 -0.82
C SER A 19 -13.63 -7.95 -0.51
N VAL A 20 -12.45 -7.54 -0.99
CA VAL A 20 -11.17 -8.23 -0.77
C VAL A 20 -10.70 -8.05 0.68
N LEU A 21 -10.80 -6.84 1.24
CA LEU A 21 -10.47 -6.54 2.64
C LEU A 21 -11.28 -7.43 3.60
N LEU A 22 -12.60 -7.52 3.38
CA LEU A 22 -13.46 -8.40 4.16
C LEU A 22 -13.04 -9.87 4.01
N ALA A 23 -12.73 -10.32 2.78
CA ALA A 23 -12.27 -11.69 2.55
C ALA A 23 -10.88 -11.98 3.16
N MET A 24 -10.04 -10.95 3.32
CA MET A 24 -8.79 -10.99 4.09
C MET A 24 -9.01 -10.95 5.61
N ASN A 25 -10.26 -10.86 6.07
CA ASN A 25 -10.64 -10.69 7.47
C ASN A 25 -10.07 -9.40 8.09
N ARG A 26 -10.10 -8.31 7.33
CA ARG A 26 -9.84 -6.96 7.84
C ARG A 26 -11.12 -6.41 8.47
N GLU A 27 -10.95 -5.75 9.61
CA GLU A 27 -12.04 -5.11 10.37
C GLU A 27 -12.15 -3.62 10.05
N TYR A 28 -11.67 -3.21 8.87
CA TYR A 28 -11.75 -1.85 8.37
C TYR A 28 -12.10 -1.82 6.88
N THR A 29 -12.64 -0.70 6.43
CA THR A 29 -12.91 -0.39 5.02
C THR A 29 -11.83 0.50 4.40
N VAL A 30 -11.82 0.62 3.08
CA VAL A 30 -10.94 1.56 2.37
C VAL A 30 -11.25 3.01 2.73
N GLU A 31 -12.51 3.33 3.02
CA GLU A 31 -12.92 4.67 3.46
C GLU A 31 -12.33 5.01 4.84
N GLU A 32 -12.37 4.06 5.79
CA GLU A 32 -11.74 4.24 7.10
C GLU A 32 -10.21 4.34 7.01
N PHE A 33 -9.60 3.58 6.09
CA PHE A 33 -8.18 3.72 5.77
C PHE A 33 -7.86 5.12 5.23
N ARG A 34 -8.69 5.64 4.31
CA ARG A 34 -8.53 6.98 3.74
C ARG A 34 -8.69 8.05 4.81
N GLU A 35 -9.75 7.99 5.61
CA GLU A 35 -9.99 8.91 6.72
C GLU A 35 -8.78 8.95 7.67
N CYS A 36 -8.23 7.79 8.03
CA CYS A 36 -7.03 7.69 8.86
C CYS A 36 -5.81 8.37 8.20
N CYS A 37 -5.53 8.04 6.94
CA CYS A 37 -4.38 8.59 6.22
C CYS A 37 -4.50 10.11 6.03
N ASP A 38 -5.67 10.59 5.61
CA ASP A 38 -5.93 12.00 5.32
C ASP A 38 -5.83 12.83 6.61
N THR A 39 -6.42 12.35 7.71
CA THR A 39 -6.30 12.98 9.02
C THR A 39 -4.84 13.09 9.46
N LEU A 40 -4.06 12.05 9.26
CA LEU A 40 -2.64 12.05 9.63
C LEU A 40 -1.83 13.02 8.76
N LEU A 41 -2.05 13.03 7.44
CA LEU A 41 -1.38 13.95 6.52
C LEU A 41 -1.74 15.42 6.80
N GLU A 42 -2.97 15.70 7.21
CA GLU A 42 -3.42 17.04 7.60
C GLU A 42 -2.77 17.50 8.91
N LEU A 43 -2.75 16.65 9.94
CA LEU A 43 -2.33 17.03 11.29
C LEU A 43 -0.82 16.93 11.52
N VAL A 44 -0.09 16.19 10.68
CA VAL A 44 1.35 15.92 10.82
C VAL A 44 2.08 16.41 9.56
N PRO A 45 2.43 17.72 9.48
CA PRO A 45 3.15 18.26 8.34
C PRO A 45 4.45 17.50 8.09
N GLY A 46 4.65 17.08 6.83
CA GLY A 46 5.83 16.33 6.40
C GLY A 46 5.79 14.83 6.71
N LEU A 47 4.65 14.29 7.15
CA LEU A 47 4.47 12.85 7.32
C LEU A 47 4.60 12.12 5.97
N GLU A 48 5.45 11.11 5.94
CA GLU A 48 5.52 10.15 4.84
C GLU A 48 4.75 8.88 5.18
N LEU A 49 3.83 8.48 4.30
CA LEU A 49 3.09 7.23 4.43
C LEU A 49 3.74 6.13 3.59
N ALA A 50 3.86 4.96 4.19
CA ALA A 50 4.20 3.72 3.52
C ALA A 50 3.03 2.73 3.61
N THR A 51 2.91 1.84 2.64
CA THR A 51 1.86 0.81 2.65
C THR A 51 2.33 -0.51 2.06
N ASP A 52 1.52 -1.55 2.26
CA ASP A 52 1.68 -2.86 1.64
C ASP A 52 0.50 -3.12 0.71
N ILE A 53 0.76 -3.71 -0.46
CA ILE A 53 -0.25 -4.20 -1.41
C ILE A 53 -0.02 -5.70 -1.65
N ILE A 54 -1.10 -6.48 -1.61
CA ILE A 54 -1.12 -7.89 -1.99
C ILE A 54 -1.94 -8.03 -3.27
N CYS A 55 -1.28 -8.33 -4.38
CA CYS A 55 -1.95 -8.64 -5.64
C CYS A 55 -2.38 -10.11 -5.71
N GLY A 56 -3.55 -10.36 -6.28
CA GLY A 56 -3.98 -11.72 -6.60
C GLY A 56 -4.56 -12.48 -5.42
N PHE A 57 -5.15 -11.79 -4.44
CA PHE A 57 -5.90 -12.46 -3.39
C PHE A 57 -6.99 -13.35 -4.00
N PRO A 58 -7.26 -14.55 -3.47
CA PRO A 58 -8.27 -15.44 -4.05
C PRO A 58 -9.64 -14.77 -4.14
N GLY A 59 -10.19 -14.69 -5.36
CA GLY A 59 -11.46 -14.02 -5.63
C GLY A 59 -11.36 -12.58 -6.14
N GLU A 60 -10.18 -11.95 -6.12
CA GLU A 60 -9.96 -10.57 -6.60
C GLU A 60 -10.33 -10.41 -8.08
N THR A 61 -11.29 -9.52 -8.36
CA THR A 61 -11.75 -9.19 -9.72
C THR A 61 -10.91 -8.09 -10.37
N ASP A 62 -11.20 -7.74 -11.62
CA ASP A 62 -10.53 -6.63 -12.29
C ASP A 62 -10.93 -5.29 -11.65
N GLU A 63 -12.18 -5.14 -11.25
CA GLU A 63 -12.68 -3.95 -10.54
C GLU A 63 -12.01 -3.77 -9.16
N ASP A 64 -11.75 -4.86 -8.42
CA ASP A 64 -11.04 -4.79 -7.14
C ASP A 64 -9.59 -4.30 -7.31
N HIS A 65 -8.95 -4.75 -8.39
CA HIS A 65 -7.59 -4.32 -8.74
C HIS A 65 -7.58 -2.86 -9.18
N ASP A 66 -8.56 -2.42 -9.98
CA ASP A 66 -8.67 -1.03 -10.43
C ASP A 66 -8.87 -0.06 -9.26
N GLN A 67 -9.67 -0.43 -8.26
CA GLN A 67 -9.80 0.33 -7.00
C GLN A 67 -8.45 0.47 -6.29
N THR A 68 -7.66 -0.62 -6.27
CA THR A 68 -6.33 -0.61 -5.67
C THR A 68 -5.38 0.32 -6.42
N MET A 69 -5.43 0.30 -7.75
CA MET A 69 -4.66 1.22 -8.58
C MET A 69 -5.07 2.68 -8.38
N GLU A 70 -6.36 2.97 -8.18
CA GLU A 70 -6.86 4.32 -7.86
C GLU A 70 -6.30 4.81 -6.52
N LEU A 71 -6.39 4.01 -5.46
CA LEU A 71 -5.81 4.36 -4.16
C LEU A 71 -4.31 4.65 -4.26
N VAL A 72 -3.55 3.83 -5.00
CA VAL A 72 -2.11 4.05 -5.19
C VAL A 72 -1.82 5.34 -5.94
N ARG A 73 -2.66 5.72 -6.93
CA ARG A 73 -2.55 7.02 -7.62
C ARG A 73 -2.84 8.19 -6.69
N ASP A 74 -3.90 8.09 -5.88
CA ASP A 74 -4.35 9.17 -5.00
C ASP A 74 -3.30 9.56 -3.96
N TYR A 75 -2.69 8.56 -3.33
CA TYR A 75 -1.70 8.78 -2.26
C TYR A 75 -0.26 8.89 -2.76
N ALA A 76 0.01 8.47 -3.99
CA ALA A 76 1.36 8.45 -4.58
C ALA A 76 2.43 7.93 -3.60
N PHE A 77 2.17 6.78 -2.97
CA PHE A 77 3.00 6.25 -1.88
C PHE A 77 4.48 6.15 -2.28
N LYS A 78 5.35 6.88 -1.59
CA LYS A 78 6.81 6.83 -1.82
C LYS A 78 7.40 5.45 -1.51
N HIS A 79 6.81 4.80 -0.51
CA HIS A 79 7.19 3.46 -0.07
C HIS A 79 5.98 2.55 -0.14
N CYS A 80 5.93 1.68 -1.15
CA CYS A 80 4.86 0.70 -1.31
C CYS A 80 5.48 -0.68 -1.49
N HIS A 81 5.24 -1.58 -0.53
CA HIS A 81 5.68 -2.97 -0.65
C HIS A 81 4.63 -3.80 -1.38
N ILE A 82 4.97 -4.22 -2.60
CA ILE A 82 4.06 -4.96 -3.46
C ILE A 82 4.43 -6.44 -3.40
N SER A 83 3.47 -7.27 -3.04
CA SER A 83 3.64 -8.72 -2.93
C SER A 83 2.54 -9.46 -3.68
N GLN A 84 2.81 -10.72 -4.04
CA GLN A 84 1.79 -11.62 -4.59
C GLN A 84 1.20 -12.45 -3.46
N PHE A 85 -0.11 -12.72 -3.53
CA PHE A 85 -0.75 -13.59 -2.57
C PHE A 85 -0.08 -14.98 -2.55
N TYR A 86 0.36 -15.37 -1.36
CA TYR A 86 0.91 -16.70 -1.10
C TYR A 86 0.02 -17.45 -0.10
N PRO A 87 -0.60 -18.59 -0.50
CA PRO A 87 -1.47 -19.33 0.39
C PRO A 87 -0.67 -19.93 1.55
N ARG A 88 -1.06 -19.61 2.79
CA ARG A 88 -0.48 -20.20 3.99
C ARG A 88 -1.29 -21.44 4.40
N PRO A 89 -0.65 -22.62 4.59
CA PRO A 89 -1.35 -23.83 5.02
C PRO A 89 -2.21 -23.59 6.27
N GLY A 90 -3.44 -24.14 6.28
CA GLY A 90 -4.37 -24.00 7.40
C GLY A 90 -5.24 -22.73 7.39
N THR A 91 -5.00 -21.77 6.50
CA THR A 91 -5.85 -20.57 6.37
C THR A 91 -7.09 -20.80 5.50
N PRO A 92 -8.21 -20.10 5.73
CA PRO A 92 -9.36 -20.14 4.82
C PRO A 92 -8.98 -19.79 3.38
N ALA A 93 -8.13 -18.78 3.19
CA ALA A 93 -7.67 -18.31 1.89
C ALA A 93 -6.90 -19.38 1.10
N ALA A 94 -6.24 -20.34 1.76
CA ALA A 94 -5.55 -21.43 1.07
C ALA A 94 -6.48 -22.38 0.31
N ARG A 95 -7.77 -22.43 0.65
CA ARG A 95 -8.79 -23.27 0.01
C ARG A 95 -9.61 -22.54 -1.05
N MET A 96 -9.45 -21.22 -1.17
CA MET A 96 -10.21 -20.40 -2.10
C MET A 96 -9.72 -20.57 -3.54
N ARG A 97 -10.59 -20.28 -4.51
CA ARG A 97 -10.23 -20.31 -5.93
C ARG A 97 -9.23 -19.21 -6.23
N ARG A 98 -8.05 -19.62 -6.71
CA ARG A 98 -6.94 -18.69 -7.01
C ARG A 98 -7.20 -17.91 -8.30
N VAL A 99 -6.76 -16.66 -8.31
CA VAL A 99 -6.60 -15.86 -9.52
C VAL A 99 -5.52 -16.51 -10.40
N PRO A 100 -5.70 -16.60 -11.74
CA PRO A 100 -4.70 -17.18 -12.63
C PRO A 100 -3.34 -16.50 -12.49
N THR A 101 -2.26 -17.27 -12.42
CA THR A 101 -0.90 -16.74 -12.22
C THR A 101 -0.49 -15.66 -13.23
N LYS A 102 -0.97 -15.76 -14.48
CA LYS A 102 -0.72 -14.76 -15.52
C LYS A 102 -1.32 -13.39 -15.13
N VAL A 103 -2.54 -13.39 -14.61
CA VAL A 103 -3.25 -12.18 -14.15
C VAL A 103 -2.55 -11.60 -12.93
N VAL A 104 -2.21 -12.43 -11.93
CA VAL A 104 -1.46 -11.96 -10.74
C VAL A 104 -0.14 -11.30 -11.13
N LYS A 105 0.64 -11.91 -12.05
CA LYS A 105 1.90 -11.32 -12.53
C LYS A 105 1.69 -10.02 -13.30
N GLN A 106 0.61 -9.91 -14.06
CA GLN A 106 0.27 -8.67 -14.76
C GLN A 106 -0.07 -7.56 -13.75
N ARG A 107 -0.99 -7.83 -12.82
CA ARG A 107 -1.40 -6.88 -11.77
C ARG A 107 -0.22 -6.39 -10.95
N THR A 108 0.66 -7.29 -10.49
CA THR A 108 1.89 -6.89 -9.78
C THR A 108 2.75 -5.94 -10.60
N ARG A 109 2.93 -6.19 -11.91
CA ARG A 109 3.71 -5.30 -12.77
C ARG A 109 3.06 -3.93 -12.95
N GLU A 110 1.73 -3.89 -13.03
CA GLU A 110 0.98 -2.64 -13.14
C GLU A 110 1.11 -1.79 -11.88
N VAL A 111 0.95 -2.38 -10.69
CA VAL A 111 1.16 -1.65 -9.42
C VAL A 111 2.61 -1.20 -9.30
N SER A 112 3.59 -2.07 -9.62
CA SER A 112 5.00 -1.70 -9.57
C SER A 112 5.33 -0.55 -10.52
N ALA A 113 4.88 -0.63 -11.77
CA ALA A 113 5.11 0.43 -12.75
C ALA A 113 4.48 1.77 -12.33
N LEU A 114 3.32 1.74 -11.67
CA LEU A 114 2.68 2.94 -11.13
C LEU A 114 3.51 3.53 -9.98
N VAL A 115 3.91 2.72 -9.00
CA VAL A 115 4.73 3.19 -7.87
C VAL A 115 6.07 3.73 -8.36
N ASP A 116 6.73 3.03 -9.29
CA ASP A 116 7.99 3.45 -9.90
C ASP A 116 7.84 4.75 -10.70
N SER A 117 6.63 5.12 -11.12
CA SER A 117 6.39 6.38 -11.85
C SER A 117 6.42 7.63 -10.96
N PHE A 118 6.45 7.47 -9.63
CA PHE A 118 6.52 8.58 -8.67
C PHE A 118 7.95 9.12 -8.48
N VAL A 119 8.75 9.14 -9.55
CA VAL A 119 10.22 9.35 -9.61
C VAL A 119 10.70 10.63 -8.89
N ASP A 120 9.82 11.62 -8.73
CA ASP A 120 10.16 12.93 -8.14
C ASP A 120 9.73 13.10 -6.68
N ALA A 121 9.35 12.02 -5.98
CA ALA A 121 8.87 12.08 -4.60
C ALA A 121 9.88 12.72 -3.60
N TYR A 122 11.18 12.73 -3.95
CA TYR A 122 12.23 13.33 -3.14
C TYR A 122 12.90 14.54 -3.78
N ALA A 123 12.47 14.97 -4.98
CA ALA A 123 12.97 16.20 -5.60
C ALA A 123 12.86 17.43 -4.66
N PRO A 124 11.82 17.59 -3.82
CA PRO A 124 11.76 18.67 -2.84
C PRO A 124 12.83 18.63 -1.74
N LEU A 125 13.52 17.49 -1.54
CA LEU A 125 14.60 17.37 -0.56
C LEU A 125 15.95 17.84 -1.11
N GLU A 126 16.09 18.02 -2.43
CA GLU A 126 17.33 18.51 -3.03
C GLU A 126 17.68 19.92 -2.49
N GLY A 127 18.92 20.08 -2.02
CA GLY A 127 19.39 21.33 -1.42
C GLY A 127 18.94 21.58 0.02
N THR A 128 18.22 20.64 0.65
CA THR A 128 17.81 20.74 2.06
C THR A 128 18.80 20.03 3.00
N THR A 129 18.82 20.43 4.27
CA THR A 129 19.59 19.74 5.33
C THR A 129 18.74 18.63 5.95
N GLN A 130 19.24 17.40 5.90
CA GLN A 130 18.58 16.22 6.46
C GLN A 130 19.37 15.66 7.65
N LEU A 131 18.66 15.13 8.64
CA LEU A 131 19.28 14.38 9.74
C LEU A 131 19.62 12.97 9.27
N VAL A 132 20.84 12.51 9.54
CA VAL A 132 21.31 11.16 9.18
C VAL A 132 21.77 10.41 10.42
N SER A 133 21.44 9.12 10.49
CA SER A 133 21.95 8.22 11.52
C SER A 133 23.19 7.51 11.00
N ILE A 134 24.29 7.56 11.77
CA ILE A 134 25.51 6.82 11.47
C ILE A 134 25.49 5.56 12.34
N VAL A 135 25.50 4.40 11.70
CA VAL A 135 25.59 3.11 12.37
C VAL A 135 27.04 2.64 12.25
N GLU A 136 27.72 2.50 13.38
CA GLU A 136 29.09 1.93 13.49
C GLU A 136 29.07 0.39 13.52
#